data_AF-A0A369MR16-F1
#
_entry.id   AF-A0A369MR16-F1
#
_cell.length_a   1.000
_cell.length_b   1.000
_cell.length_c   1.000
_cell.angle_alpha   90.00
_cell.angle_beta   90.00
_cell.angle_gamma   90.00
#
_symmetry.space_group_name_H-M   'P 1'
#
loop_
_entity.id
_entity.type
_entity.pdbx_description
1 polymer ?
#
loop_
_entity_poly.entity_id
_entity_poly.type
_entity_poly.pdbx_seq_one_letter_code
_entity_poly.pdbx_strand_id
1 'polypeptide(L)'
;MTATGPGQDVGVEALDAFFARTPRLAVAFSGGCDSSFLLAAALRAGCDVKAYGVRTAFQPAFEIDDAKRLAAELGADFELVDADVLAQGEICANGPDRCYRCKTFIFSTILARMAEDGFEVLADGTNVTDDPANRPGFQALAELGVVSPLRRAGMTKDDVRAASRELGLFTADKPSFSCIAVHVGAGRPVTAQALAETAERLGVTGGKRP
;
A
#
# COMPACT_ATOMS: atom_id res chain seq x y z
N MET A 1 -6.52 -22.80 3.12
CA MET A 1 -6.06 -21.60 3.83
C MET A 1 -7.02 -20.49 3.51
N THR A 2 -7.47 -19.71 4.51
CA THR A 2 -8.37 -18.58 4.28
C THR A 2 -7.59 -17.44 3.64
N ALA A 3 -8.20 -16.74 2.68
CA ALA A 3 -7.56 -15.60 2.02
C ALA A 3 -7.32 -14.43 2.99
N THR A 4 -8.06 -14.38 4.11
CA THR A 4 -8.02 -13.33 5.12
C THR A 4 -7.67 -13.90 6.50
N GLY A 5 -7.22 -13.02 7.41
CA GLY A 5 -7.06 -13.28 8.84
C GLY A 5 -7.76 -12.19 9.67
N PRO A 6 -7.63 -12.23 11.02
CA PRO A 6 -8.33 -11.29 11.91
C PRO A 6 -8.06 -9.81 11.60
N GLY A 7 -6.88 -9.47 11.10
CA GLY A 7 -6.53 -8.11 10.67
C GLY A 7 -7.38 -7.58 9.52
N GLN A 8 -8.06 -8.44 8.77
CA GLN A 8 -8.87 -8.12 7.58
C GLN A 8 -10.38 -8.36 7.79
N ASP A 9 -10.82 -8.61 9.02
CA ASP A 9 -12.24 -8.72 9.36
C ASP A 9 -13.00 -7.43 8.97
N VAL A 10 -14.29 -7.56 8.69
CA VAL A 10 -15.10 -6.48 8.12
C VAL A 10 -16.09 -5.95 9.16
N GLY A 11 -16.15 -4.62 9.33
CA GLY A 11 -17.18 -3.96 10.14
C GLY A 11 -17.15 -4.33 11.63
N VAL A 12 -15.98 -4.73 12.14
CA VAL A 12 -15.79 -5.23 13.51
C VAL A 12 -15.43 -4.14 14.52
N GLU A 13 -14.93 -2.99 14.08
CA GLU A 13 -14.64 -1.84 14.95
C GLU A 13 -14.65 -0.54 14.15
N ALA A 14 -15.09 0.57 14.78
CA ALA A 14 -14.99 1.89 14.16
C ALA A 14 -13.52 2.35 14.04
N LEU A 15 -13.23 3.21 13.06
CA LEU A 15 -11.86 3.64 12.77
C LEU A 15 -11.21 4.43 13.94
N ASP A 16 -11.98 5.28 14.59
CA ASP A 16 -11.58 6.02 15.80
C ASP A 16 -11.29 5.08 16.98
N ALA A 17 -12.10 4.03 17.16
CA ALA A 17 -11.88 3.00 18.17
C ALA A 17 -10.58 2.21 17.90
N PHE A 18 -10.26 1.91 16.63
CA PHE A 18 -8.99 1.30 16.26
C PHE A 18 -7.81 2.18 16.67
N PHE A 19 -7.84 3.48 16.37
CA PHE A 19 -6.78 4.43 16.74
C PHE A 19 -6.66 4.62 18.25
N ALA A 20 -7.77 4.65 18.98
CA ALA A 20 -7.75 4.76 20.44
C ALA A 20 -7.10 3.52 21.10
N ARG A 21 -7.36 2.32 20.57
CA ARG A 21 -6.75 1.06 21.05
C ARG A 21 -5.31 0.89 20.57
N THR A 22 -4.95 1.50 19.43
CA THR A 22 -3.64 1.38 18.78
C THR A 22 -3.06 2.78 18.53
N PRO A 23 -2.72 3.55 19.57
CA PRO A 23 -2.30 4.94 19.42
C PRO A 23 -0.89 5.08 18.83
N ARG A 24 -0.14 3.98 18.69
CA ARG A 24 1.17 3.94 18.03
C ARG A 24 1.17 2.86 16.95
N LEU A 25 1.43 3.23 15.71
CA LEU A 25 1.34 2.33 14.56
C LEU A 25 2.23 2.77 13.39
N ALA A 26 2.67 1.79 12.61
CA ALA A 26 3.24 2.01 11.30
C ALA A 26 2.15 1.95 10.21
N VAL A 27 2.28 2.75 9.16
CA VAL A 27 1.40 2.71 7.99
C VAL A 27 2.19 2.29 6.76
N ALA A 28 1.78 1.20 6.11
CA ALA A 28 2.26 0.83 4.78
C ALA A 28 1.68 1.83 3.77
N PHE A 29 2.52 2.73 3.27
CA PHE A 29 2.09 3.93 2.58
C PHE A 29 2.54 3.95 1.11
N SER A 30 1.57 3.93 0.20
CA SER A 30 1.82 3.91 -1.25
C SER A 30 1.60 5.25 -1.94
N GLY A 31 1.02 6.24 -1.26
CA GLY A 31 0.61 7.52 -1.88
C GLY A 31 -0.69 7.44 -2.70
N GLY A 32 -1.39 6.30 -2.64
CA GLY A 32 -2.75 6.16 -3.18
C GLY A 32 -3.81 6.60 -2.17
N CYS A 33 -5.00 6.97 -2.67
CA CYS A 33 -6.13 7.52 -1.88
C CYS A 33 -6.35 6.83 -0.54
N ASP A 34 -6.39 5.50 -0.50
CA ASP A 34 -6.73 4.77 0.72
C ASP A 34 -5.63 4.84 1.79
N SER A 35 -4.37 4.61 1.40
CA SER A 35 -3.24 4.74 2.33
C SER A 35 -3.00 6.18 2.79
N SER A 36 -3.28 7.15 1.92
CA SER A 36 -3.24 8.57 2.20
C SER A 36 -4.26 8.99 3.24
N PHE A 37 -5.51 8.53 3.08
CA PHE A 37 -6.57 8.76 4.05
C PHE A 37 -6.23 8.15 5.40
N LEU A 38 -5.79 6.88 5.42
CA LEU A 38 -5.44 6.20 6.66
C LEU A 38 -4.35 6.94 7.44
N LEU A 39 -3.28 7.37 6.76
CA LEU A 39 -2.21 8.16 7.36
C LEU A 39 -2.73 9.48 7.94
N ALA A 40 -3.50 10.25 7.15
CA ALA A 40 -4.06 11.52 7.59
C ALA A 40 -5.03 11.36 8.77
N ALA A 41 -5.87 10.33 8.75
CA ALA A 41 -6.83 10.04 9.82
C ALA A 41 -6.12 9.64 11.12
N ALA A 42 -5.07 8.83 11.05
CA ALA A 42 -4.27 8.45 12.21
C ALA A 42 -3.55 9.67 12.84
N LEU A 43 -2.93 10.52 12.01
CA LEU A 43 -2.30 11.76 12.48
C LEU A 43 -3.32 12.71 13.12
N ARG A 44 -4.50 12.88 12.52
CA ARG A 44 -5.58 13.72 13.05
C ARG A 44 -6.15 13.17 14.37
N ALA A 45 -6.14 11.85 14.55
CA ALA A 45 -6.52 11.20 15.80
C ALA A 45 -5.46 11.36 16.91
N GLY A 46 -4.28 11.93 16.61
CA GLY A 46 -3.20 12.14 17.56
C GLY A 46 -2.36 10.90 17.82
N CYS A 47 -2.37 9.92 16.90
CA CYS A 47 -1.51 8.75 16.99
C CYS A 47 -0.03 9.11 16.77
N ASP A 48 0.86 8.34 17.39
CA ASP A 48 2.27 8.25 17.04
C ASP A 48 2.42 7.35 15.80
N VAL A 49 2.69 7.97 14.65
CA VAL A 49 2.64 7.31 13.34
C VAL A 49 3.93 7.50 12.57
N LYS A 50 4.49 6.41 12.04
CA LYS A 50 5.50 6.45 10.98
C LYS A 50 4.98 5.75 9.72
N ALA A 51 5.08 6.42 8.60
CA ALA A 51 4.71 5.90 7.29
C ALA A 51 5.93 5.27 6.60
N TYR A 52 5.73 4.11 5.98
CA TYR A 52 6.77 3.41 5.24
C TYR A 52 6.32 3.13 3.81
N GLY A 53 7.07 3.66 2.86
CA GLY A 53 6.95 3.31 1.45
C GLY A 53 8.08 2.38 1.03
N VAL A 54 7.84 1.55 0.01
CA VAL A 54 8.90 0.74 -0.60
C VAL A 54 9.04 1.11 -2.08
N ARG A 55 10.25 1.53 -2.46
CA ARG A 55 10.61 1.81 -3.84
C ARG A 55 11.21 0.55 -4.46
N THR A 56 10.57 0.07 -5.52
CA THR A 56 11.05 -1.03 -6.37
C THR A 56 11.01 -0.61 -7.83
N ALA A 57 11.49 -1.48 -8.74
CA ALA A 57 11.36 -1.27 -10.18
C ALA A 57 9.91 -1.33 -10.70
N PHE A 58 8.92 -1.71 -9.87
CA PHE A 58 7.53 -1.92 -10.31
C PHE A 58 6.64 -0.68 -10.18
N GLN A 59 7.03 0.33 -9.41
CA GLN A 59 6.27 1.57 -9.26
C GLN A 59 6.80 2.64 -10.23
N PRO A 60 5.91 3.40 -10.89
CA PRO A 60 6.34 4.58 -11.62
C PRO A 60 6.80 5.68 -10.66
N ALA A 61 7.73 6.53 -11.11
CA ALA A 61 8.32 7.59 -10.28
C ALA A 61 7.28 8.56 -9.70
N PHE A 62 6.23 8.90 -10.45
CA PHE A 62 5.21 9.85 -10.00
C PHE A 62 4.43 9.36 -8.76
N GLU A 63 4.24 8.04 -8.59
CA GLU A 63 3.60 7.48 -7.39
C GLU A 63 4.45 7.75 -6.15
N ILE A 64 5.77 7.59 -6.28
CA ILE A 64 6.74 7.87 -5.22
C ILE A 64 6.79 9.37 -4.90
N ASP A 65 6.77 10.21 -5.92
CA ASP A 65 6.76 11.67 -5.75
C ASP A 65 5.48 12.15 -5.05
N ASP A 66 4.33 11.56 -5.39
CA ASP A 66 3.05 11.86 -4.72
C ASP A 66 3.04 11.40 -3.27
N ALA A 67 3.58 10.22 -2.97
CA ALA A 67 3.72 9.75 -1.59
C ALA A 67 4.58 10.72 -0.76
N LYS A 68 5.75 11.10 -1.27
CA LYS A 68 6.65 12.07 -0.62
C LYS A 68 5.97 13.43 -0.41
N ARG A 69 5.29 13.93 -1.44
CA ARG A 69 4.56 15.20 -1.38
C ARG A 69 3.50 15.16 -0.29
N LEU A 70 2.66 14.13 -0.28
CA LEU A 70 1.59 14.02 0.71
C LEU A 70 2.16 13.89 2.13
N ALA A 71 3.17 13.06 2.33
CA ALA A 71 3.81 12.92 3.64
C ALA A 71 4.33 14.27 4.15
N ALA A 72 4.96 15.07 3.27
CA ALA A 72 5.42 16.42 3.61
C ALA A 72 4.26 17.37 3.92
N GLU A 73 3.18 17.37 3.14
CA GLU A 73 1.98 18.19 3.37
C GLU A 73 1.29 17.85 4.71
N LEU A 74 1.32 16.58 5.12
CA LEU A 74 0.78 16.11 6.40
C LEU A 74 1.73 16.29 7.58
N GLY A 75 3.01 16.63 7.34
CA GLY A 75 4.04 16.61 8.38
C GLY A 75 4.30 15.22 8.96
N ALA A 76 4.06 14.17 8.18
CA ALA A 76 4.22 12.78 8.60
C ALA A 76 5.71 12.39 8.66
N ASP A 77 6.09 11.61 9.68
CA ASP A 77 7.36 10.88 9.64
C ASP A 77 7.25 9.79 8.57
N PHE A 78 8.02 9.94 7.49
CA PHE A 78 7.94 9.08 6.31
C PHE A 78 9.33 8.59 5.91
N GLU A 79 9.44 7.27 5.83
CA GLU A 79 10.62 6.59 5.31
C GLU A 79 10.30 5.90 3.98
N LEU A 80 11.20 6.08 3.01
CA LEU A 80 11.14 5.38 1.74
C LEU A 80 12.29 4.38 1.65
N VAL A 81 11.95 3.10 1.68
CA VAL A 81 12.91 1.99 1.70
C VAL A 81 13.16 1.51 0.27
N ASP A 82 14.42 1.44 -0.14
CA ASP A 82 14.80 0.80 -1.40
C ASP A 82 14.79 -0.72 -1.27
N ALA A 83 14.13 -1.40 -2.21
CA ALA A 83 14.12 -2.85 -2.27
C ALA A 83 14.25 -3.35 -3.71
N ASP A 84 15.21 -4.25 -3.93
CA ASP A 84 15.45 -4.83 -5.25
C ASP A 84 14.53 -6.03 -5.51
N VAL A 85 13.36 -5.74 -6.06
CA VAL A 85 12.40 -6.76 -6.48
C VAL A 85 12.90 -7.56 -7.70
N LEU A 86 13.85 -7.03 -8.49
CA LEU A 86 14.38 -7.72 -9.66
C LEU A 86 15.38 -8.82 -9.28
N ALA A 87 15.94 -8.77 -8.06
CA ALA A 87 16.69 -9.86 -7.47
C ALA A 87 15.80 -11.04 -6.99
N GLN A 88 14.47 -10.87 -6.97
CA GLN A 88 13.53 -11.89 -6.48
C GLN A 88 13.04 -12.78 -7.63
N GLY A 89 13.80 -13.84 -7.94
CA GLY A 89 13.55 -14.73 -9.08
C GLY A 89 12.12 -15.27 -9.18
N GLU A 90 11.51 -15.65 -8.04
CA GLU A 90 10.12 -16.16 -8.02
C GLU A 90 9.08 -15.08 -8.33
N ILE A 91 9.34 -13.81 -7.99
CA ILE A 91 8.48 -12.69 -8.37
C ILE A 91 8.67 -12.40 -9.86
N CYS A 92 9.92 -12.37 -10.33
CA CYS A 92 10.27 -12.11 -11.72
C CYS A 92 9.84 -13.21 -12.69
N ALA A 93 9.66 -14.46 -12.23
CA ALA A 93 9.08 -15.53 -13.02
C ALA A 93 7.63 -15.24 -13.48
N ASN A 94 6.95 -14.30 -12.83
CA ASN A 94 5.63 -13.79 -13.22
C ASN A 94 4.52 -14.86 -13.26
N GLY A 95 4.59 -15.80 -12.31
CA GLY A 95 3.55 -16.82 -12.10
C GLY A 95 2.22 -16.24 -11.59
N PRO A 96 1.18 -17.08 -11.48
CA PRO A 96 -0.14 -16.68 -10.99
C PRO A 96 -0.13 -16.14 -9.55
N ASP A 97 0.87 -16.50 -8.76
CA ASP A 97 1.08 -16.09 -7.37
C ASP A 97 2.04 -14.88 -7.21
N ARG A 98 2.51 -14.25 -8.30
CA ARG A 98 3.43 -13.10 -8.26
C ARG A 98 2.95 -12.00 -7.30
N CYS A 99 1.67 -11.65 -7.36
CA CYS A 99 1.13 -10.56 -6.53
C CYS A 99 1.17 -10.90 -5.04
N TYR A 100 0.97 -12.17 -4.67
CA TYR A 100 1.15 -12.64 -3.30
C TYR A 100 2.63 -12.48 -2.89
N ARG A 101 3.56 -13.06 -3.65
CA ARG A 101 5.00 -12.99 -3.35
C ARG A 101 5.55 -11.56 -3.28
N CYS A 102 5.11 -10.72 -4.21
CA CYS A 102 5.48 -9.31 -4.25
C CYS A 102 4.96 -8.55 -3.01
N LYS A 103 3.71 -8.81 -2.60
CA LYS A 103 3.16 -8.21 -1.38
C LYS A 103 3.89 -8.73 -0.14
N THR A 104 4.19 -10.01 -0.06
CA THR A 104 5.02 -10.59 1.03
C THR A 104 6.38 -9.91 1.10
N PHE A 105 7.09 -9.77 -0.03
CA PHE A 105 8.39 -9.11 -0.09
C PHE A 105 8.34 -7.64 0.41
N ILE A 106 7.38 -6.86 -0.10
CA ILE A 106 7.21 -5.45 0.26
C ILE A 106 6.88 -5.30 1.74
N PHE A 107 5.89 -6.03 2.25
CA PHE A 107 5.45 -5.89 3.63
C PHE A 107 6.48 -6.46 4.62
N SER A 108 7.18 -7.55 4.29
CA SER A 108 8.31 -8.02 5.11
C SER A 108 9.45 -7.01 5.18
N THR A 109 9.70 -6.27 4.10
CA THR A 109 10.69 -5.17 4.09
C THR A 109 10.29 -4.06 5.07
N ILE A 110 9.00 -3.68 5.08
CA ILE A 110 8.47 -2.68 6.02
C ILE A 110 8.54 -3.19 7.46
N LEU A 111 8.12 -4.44 7.71
CA LEU A 111 8.15 -5.06 9.03
C LEU A 111 9.55 -5.06 9.64
N ALA A 112 10.58 -5.35 8.84
CA ALA A 112 11.97 -5.30 9.30
C ALA A 112 12.37 -3.89 9.73
N ARG A 113 11.99 -2.86 8.97
CA ARG A 113 12.33 -1.45 9.28
C ARG A 113 11.57 -0.92 10.48
N MET A 114 10.25 -1.13 10.52
CA MET A 114 9.45 -0.64 11.63
C MET A 114 9.82 -1.27 12.97
N ALA A 115 10.36 -2.50 12.97
CA ALA A 115 10.88 -3.14 14.17
C ALA A 115 12.15 -2.44 14.69
N GLU A 116 13.03 -1.94 13.82
CA GLU A 116 14.20 -1.12 14.20
C GLU A 116 13.77 0.17 14.90
N ASP A 117 12.62 0.73 14.50
CA ASP A 117 12.01 1.93 15.08
C ASP A 117 11.05 1.65 16.26
N GLY A 118 10.89 0.38 16.65
CA GLY A 118 10.07 -0.03 17.79
C GLY A 118 8.56 0.07 17.59
N PHE A 119 8.07 0.00 16.36
CA PHE A 119 6.63 -0.13 16.07
C PHE A 119 6.23 -1.62 16.00
N GLU A 120 5.05 -1.94 16.51
CA GLU A 120 4.56 -3.33 16.59
C GLU A 120 3.37 -3.62 15.67
N VAL A 121 2.62 -2.59 15.26
CA VAL A 121 1.42 -2.75 14.42
C VAL A 121 1.64 -2.09 13.07
N LEU A 122 1.54 -2.89 12.00
CA LEU A 122 1.53 -2.40 10.62
C LEU A 122 0.11 -2.34 10.10
N ALA A 123 -0.31 -1.17 9.64
CA ALA A 123 -1.63 -0.95 9.03
C ALA A 123 -1.52 -0.71 7.51
N ASP A 124 -2.48 -1.23 6.74
CA ASP A 124 -2.61 -0.95 5.30
C ASP A 124 -3.96 -0.33 4.94
N GLY A 125 -4.00 0.32 3.76
CA GLY A 125 -5.18 1.01 3.26
C GLY A 125 -6.25 0.10 2.63
N THR A 126 -6.26 -1.21 2.90
CA THR A 126 -7.30 -2.09 2.36
C THR A 126 -8.68 -1.71 2.93
N ASN A 127 -9.69 -1.60 2.07
CA ASN A 127 -11.07 -1.22 2.42
C ASN A 127 -12.07 -2.37 2.13
N VAL A 128 -13.38 -2.18 2.38
CA VAL A 128 -14.37 -3.27 2.21
C VAL A 128 -14.64 -3.63 0.75
N THR A 129 -14.46 -2.68 -0.17
CA THR A 129 -14.66 -2.88 -1.61
C THR A 129 -13.56 -3.76 -2.23
N ASP A 130 -12.43 -3.94 -1.55
CA ASP A 130 -11.39 -4.87 -1.95
C ASP A 130 -11.85 -6.32 -1.74
N ASP A 131 -11.92 -7.09 -2.83
CA ASP A 131 -12.32 -8.50 -2.82
C ASP A 131 -11.11 -9.44 -2.63
N PRO A 132 -11.06 -10.21 -1.52
CA PRO A 132 -10.01 -11.20 -1.29
C PRO A 132 -9.95 -12.29 -2.37
N ALA A 133 -11.07 -12.65 -3.00
CA ALA A 133 -11.13 -13.73 -3.99
C ALA A 133 -10.33 -13.39 -5.25
N ASN A 134 -10.21 -12.10 -5.57
CA ASN A 134 -9.51 -11.60 -6.75
C ASN A 134 -8.11 -11.04 -6.44
N ARG A 135 -7.69 -11.07 -5.17
CA ARG A 135 -6.46 -10.41 -4.70
C ARG A 135 -5.65 -11.35 -3.83
N PRO A 136 -4.75 -12.18 -4.41
CA PRO A 136 -3.92 -13.13 -3.66
C PRO A 136 -3.00 -12.45 -2.63
N GLY A 137 -2.80 -11.13 -2.73
CA GLY A 137 -2.12 -10.34 -1.72
C GLY A 137 -2.81 -10.28 -0.35
N PHE A 138 -4.11 -10.60 -0.22
CA PHE A 138 -4.76 -10.67 1.09
C PHE A 138 -4.17 -11.77 1.97
N GLN A 139 -3.79 -12.91 1.37
CA GLN A 139 -3.13 -13.99 2.08
C GLN A 139 -1.82 -13.50 2.72
N ALA A 140 -1.02 -12.72 1.98
CA ALA A 140 0.22 -12.14 2.50
C ALA A 140 -0.02 -11.20 3.68
N LEU A 141 -1.07 -10.37 3.64
CA LEU A 141 -1.42 -9.50 4.76
C LEU A 141 -1.75 -10.31 6.02
N ALA A 142 -2.57 -11.34 5.86
CA ALA A 142 -3.01 -12.20 6.96
C ALA A 142 -1.84 -12.94 7.61
N GLU A 143 -0.97 -13.54 6.80
CA GLU A 143 0.20 -14.29 7.29
C GLU A 143 1.23 -13.39 7.97
N LEU A 144 1.36 -12.14 7.51
CA LEU A 144 2.27 -11.14 8.08
C LEU A 144 1.67 -10.36 9.26
N GLY A 145 0.43 -10.65 9.66
CA GLY A 145 -0.24 -9.98 10.78
C GLY A 145 -0.54 -8.50 10.53
N VAL A 146 -0.61 -8.08 9.26
CA VAL A 146 -0.95 -6.70 8.90
C VAL A 146 -2.42 -6.44 9.22
N VAL A 147 -2.75 -5.25 9.71
CA VAL A 147 -4.13 -4.85 10.02
C VAL A 147 -4.66 -3.94 8.91
N SER A 148 -5.94 -4.04 8.57
CA SER A 148 -6.59 -3.21 7.54
C SER A 148 -7.71 -2.36 8.17
N PRO A 149 -7.40 -1.21 8.80
CA PRO A 149 -8.36 -0.49 9.64
C PRO A 149 -9.58 0.02 8.88
N LEU A 150 -9.40 0.46 7.62
CA LEU A 150 -10.50 0.95 6.80
C LEU A 150 -11.53 -0.15 6.52
N ARG A 151 -11.04 -1.36 6.22
CA ARG A 151 -11.88 -2.55 6.06
C ARG A 151 -12.58 -2.95 7.36
N ARG A 152 -11.87 -2.91 8.49
CA ARG A 152 -12.42 -3.22 9.82
C ARG A 152 -13.51 -2.22 10.24
N ALA A 153 -13.39 -0.97 9.81
CA ALA A 153 -14.42 0.07 9.94
C ALA A 153 -15.58 -0.05 8.94
N GLY A 154 -15.54 -1.03 8.03
CA GLY A 154 -16.57 -1.22 7.00
C GLY A 154 -16.57 -0.14 5.93
N MET A 155 -15.51 0.66 5.83
CA MET A 155 -15.43 1.77 4.86
C MET A 155 -15.31 1.22 3.45
N THR A 156 -16.15 1.73 2.56
CA THR A 156 -16.05 1.53 1.11
C THR A 156 -15.04 2.47 0.49
N LYS A 157 -14.67 2.20 -0.77
CA LYS A 157 -13.82 3.11 -1.54
C LYS A 157 -14.42 4.52 -1.67
N ASP A 158 -15.74 4.62 -1.76
CA ASP A 158 -16.43 5.90 -1.88
C ASP A 158 -16.42 6.66 -0.54
N ASP A 159 -16.60 5.97 0.58
CA ASP A 159 -16.47 6.56 1.92
C ASP A 159 -15.06 7.13 2.14
N VAL A 160 -14.03 6.36 1.75
CA VAL A 160 -12.63 6.78 1.85
C VAL A 160 -12.36 8.01 0.98
N ARG A 161 -12.88 8.05 -0.25
CA ARG A 161 -12.75 9.23 -1.12
C ARG A 161 -13.47 10.45 -0.56
N ALA A 162 -14.70 10.28 -0.06
CA ALA A 162 -15.47 11.36 0.55
C ALA A 162 -14.72 11.94 1.76
N ALA A 163 -14.30 11.09 2.68
CA ALA A 163 -13.53 11.50 3.86
C ALA A 163 -12.16 12.12 3.49
N SER A 164 -11.51 11.63 2.42
CA SER A 164 -10.28 12.24 1.91
C SER A 164 -10.49 13.67 1.40
N ARG A 165 -11.63 13.96 0.75
CA ARG A 165 -11.97 15.32 0.31
C ARG A 165 -12.22 16.25 1.48
N GLU A 166 -12.90 15.76 2.51
CA GLU A 166 -13.14 16.53 3.74
C GLU A 166 -11.83 16.92 4.45
N LEU A 167 -10.81 16.06 4.34
CA LEU A 167 -9.45 16.33 4.82
C LEU A 167 -8.60 17.17 3.84
N GLY A 168 -9.14 17.53 2.66
CA GLY A 168 -8.43 18.32 1.66
C GLY A 168 -7.29 17.58 0.94
N LEU A 169 -7.28 16.24 0.96
CA LEU A 169 -6.18 15.46 0.38
C LEU A 169 -6.25 15.48 -1.16
N PHE A 170 -5.18 15.90 -1.83
CA PHE A 170 -5.13 15.90 -3.31
C PHE A 170 -5.26 14.48 -3.91
N THR A 171 -4.97 13.44 -3.11
CA THR A 171 -5.09 12.04 -3.52
C THR A 171 -6.53 11.53 -3.56
N ALA A 172 -7.52 12.30 -3.08
CA ALA A 172 -8.92 11.90 -3.06
C ALA A 172 -9.48 11.62 -4.46
N ASP A 173 -9.00 12.33 -5.46
CA ASP A 173 -9.36 12.15 -6.88
C ASP A 173 -8.37 11.30 -7.66
N LYS A 174 -7.21 10.99 -7.09
CA LYS A 174 -6.14 10.28 -7.80
C LYS A 174 -6.67 8.93 -8.33
N PRO A 175 -6.51 8.64 -9.63
CA PRO A 175 -6.82 7.33 -10.18
C PRO A 175 -5.98 6.24 -9.50
N SER A 176 -6.54 5.05 -9.34
CA SER A 176 -5.77 3.91 -8.86
C SER A 176 -4.84 3.43 -9.99
N PHE A 177 -3.53 3.41 -9.76
CA PHE A 177 -2.56 2.90 -10.72
C PHE A 177 -2.02 1.53 -10.25
N SER A 178 -2.17 0.50 -11.08
CA SER A 178 -1.55 -0.80 -10.84
C SER A 178 -0.06 -0.77 -11.13
N CYS A 179 0.74 -1.58 -10.44
CA CYS A 179 2.17 -1.63 -10.69
C CYS A 179 2.49 -2.04 -12.14
N ILE A 180 3.62 -1.56 -12.67
CA ILE A 180 4.04 -1.74 -14.07
C ILE A 180 4.07 -3.24 -14.44
N ALA A 181 4.49 -4.10 -13.51
CA ALA A 181 4.59 -5.54 -13.70
C ALA A 181 3.25 -6.22 -14.06
N VAL A 182 2.10 -5.68 -13.63
CA VAL A 182 0.77 -6.22 -14.02
C VAL A 182 0.54 -6.10 -15.53
N HIS A 183 1.20 -5.14 -16.18
CA HIS A 183 1.02 -4.85 -17.59
C HIS A 183 2.05 -5.54 -18.51
N VAL A 184 3.03 -6.26 -17.97
CA VAL A 184 4.04 -7.01 -18.74
C VAL A 184 3.42 -8.22 -19.49
N GLY A 185 2.28 -8.71 -19.02
CA GLY A 185 1.58 -9.89 -19.55
C GLY A 185 1.85 -11.13 -18.70
N ALA A 186 0.80 -11.91 -18.41
CA ALA A 186 0.88 -13.07 -17.52
C ALA A 186 1.87 -14.13 -18.03
N GLY A 187 2.68 -14.70 -17.13
CA GLY A 187 3.65 -15.75 -17.45
C GLY A 187 4.90 -15.29 -18.20
N ARG A 188 4.99 -14.02 -18.62
CA ARG A 188 6.21 -13.46 -19.21
C ARG A 188 7.18 -13.01 -18.12
N PRO A 189 8.46 -13.41 -18.13
CA PRO A 189 9.41 -12.94 -17.13
C PRO A 189 9.45 -11.41 -17.03
N VAL A 190 9.42 -10.90 -15.80
CA VAL A 190 9.56 -9.46 -15.52
C VAL A 190 11.03 -9.12 -15.41
N THR A 191 11.57 -8.51 -16.46
CA THR A 191 12.94 -7.99 -16.52
C THR A 191 12.95 -6.47 -16.52
N ALA A 192 14.11 -5.85 -16.26
CA ALA A 192 14.26 -4.40 -16.36
C ALA A 192 13.85 -3.86 -17.74
N GLN A 193 14.22 -4.57 -18.81
CA GLN A 193 13.82 -4.21 -20.18
C GLN A 193 12.30 -4.30 -20.36
N ALA A 194 11.67 -5.39 -19.94
CA ALA A 194 10.23 -5.56 -20.07
C ALA A 194 9.44 -4.49 -19.30
N LEU A 195 9.94 -4.08 -18.13
CA LEU A 195 9.37 -2.97 -17.36
C LEU A 195 9.53 -1.63 -18.08
N ALA A 196 10.69 -1.35 -18.66
CA ALA A 196 10.94 -0.11 -19.40
C ALA A 196 10.00 0.01 -20.63
N GLU A 197 9.90 -1.04 -21.44
CA GLU A 197 8.99 -1.12 -22.59
C GLU A 197 7.52 -0.95 -22.17
N THR A 198 7.15 -1.57 -21.05
CA THR A 198 5.80 -1.48 -20.50
C THR A 198 5.50 -0.08 -19.97
N ALA A 199 6.43 0.54 -19.25
CA ALA A 199 6.28 1.90 -18.73
C ALA A 199 6.13 2.92 -19.87
N GLU A 200 6.89 2.76 -20.97
CA GLU A 200 6.77 3.59 -22.16
C GLU A 200 5.37 3.46 -22.79
N ARG A 201 4.89 2.22 -22.97
CA ARG A 201 3.55 1.96 -23.49
C ARG A 201 2.43 2.51 -22.61
N LEU A 202 2.62 2.53 -21.28
CA LEU A 202 1.69 3.13 -20.33
C LEU A 202 1.82 4.66 -20.26
N GLY A 203 2.83 5.26 -20.90
CA GLY A 203 3.05 6.70 -20.88
C GLY A 203 3.56 7.25 -19.55
N VAL A 204 4.18 6.41 -18.70
CA VAL A 204 4.61 6.77 -17.34
C VAL A 204 6.12 6.96 -17.19
N THR A 205 6.83 7.11 -18.32
CA THR A 205 8.27 7.42 -18.35
C THR A 205 8.51 8.93 -18.20
N GLY A 206 9.69 9.30 -17.68
CA GLY A 206 10.12 10.69 -17.62
C GLY A 206 9.27 11.62 -16.74
N GLY A 207 8.65 11.08 -15.68
CA GLY A 207 7.82 11.87 -14.74
C GLY A 207 6.43 12.24 -15.26
N LYS A 208 6.02 11.69 -16.42
CA LYS A 208 4.65 11.85 -16.93
C LYS A 208 3.65 11.18 -15.99
N ARG A 209 2.56 11.89 -15.73
CA ARG A 209 1.42 11.44 -14.92
C ARG A 209 0.29 11.02 -15.89
N PRO A 210 -0.20 9.77 -15.81
CA PRO A 210 -1.30 9.30 -16.65
C PRO A 210 -2.64 9.93 -16.26
#